data_AF-A0A357IJU1-F1
#
_entry.id   AF-A0A357IJU1-F1
#
_cell.length_a   1.000
_cell.length_b   1.000
_cell.length_c   1.000
_cell.angle_alpha   90.00
_cell.angle_beta   90.00
_cell.angle_gamma   90.00
#
_symmetry.space_group_name_H-M   'P 1'
#
loop_
_entity.id
_entity.type
_entity.pdbx_description
1 polymer ?
#
loop_
_entity_poly.entity_id
_entity_poly.type
_entity_poly.pdbx_seq_one_letter_code
_entity_poly.pdbx_strand_id
1 'polypeptide(L)'
;MAYGKAIAFDPKKYAASFSKKKRQLFLEKLFNIFRDDLDRSILIERRTKMDINQIPSRKIQMAIDVPEVIELIEMKVLDQQCDFIGSVTASFKVGLQKARHDLLKRVNDIEYKELLHVLQYHIDRINSEFTILLLDDFQNKIEEDFIIVIDKFIKEIFFKPSPFLKAIIYRNKKEIVSFNHYAVHYQLPIKYSEQNIEDGNYVLVDLDESIIVNPTSDDLYVFKEYNALVENQCFIENPYKETNFKINAMISNYMDVDKIQRHPLFQTALLYQTDIVVASKGKSLTYNEWVERFHYILKNFKGEEVFVRFISFNEWVNTQELIGINQFDILRDYPEYVEPFANAIADVSEQYPEKKISILIPNLEFEFDYDLWKYHIECMVEGRDQTNQVRVSYEYDTKQAMYEMEALKYLDDFVINLNSLMASYVEHTVFSRDEVEINTINESNIYRDLQYTRYIMKLRSFKQRCIISGHCAQERSILHRLIIAGYREFMVPASSTNHIYDVIDYYFSRRGQYVGVYYEDIARTEFYRNLKKKAEDPAKFKKRYRLYKKHLEEQKKLEEENKKDDKEKNEDPEDSENNNE
;
A
#
# COMPACT_ATOMS: atom_id res chain seq x y z
N MET A 1 15.72 11.25 -0.70
CA MET A 1 15.78 12.66 -0.27
C MET A 1 14.63 13.43 -0.90
N ALA A 2 14.19 14.53 -0.29
CA ALA A 2 13.18 15.43 -0.84
C ALA A 2 13.63 16.89 -0.70
N TYR A 3 13.49 17.67 -1.77
CA TYR A 3 13.84 19.09 -1.79
C TYR A 3 12.66 19.90 -2.31
N GLY A 4 12.39 21.04 -1.70
CA GLY A 4 11.36 21.94 -2.17
C GLY A 4 11.23 23.18 -1.31
N LYS A 5 10.38 24.10 -1.76
CA LYS A 5 10.03 25.29 -0.98
C LYS A 5 9.08 24.92 0.16
N ALA A 6 9.39 25.33 1.37
CA ALA A 6 8.53 25.18 2.52
C ALA A 6 7.31 26.11 2.38
N ILE A 7 6.13 25.53 2.48
CA ILE A 7 4.87 26.28 2.45
C ILE A 7 4.04 25.89 3.66
N ALA A 8 3.71 26.87 4.49
CA ALA A 8 2.95 26.64 5.70
C ALA A 8 1.46 26.46 5.38
N PHE A 9 0.84 25.41 5.93
CA PHE A 9 -0.60 25.17 5.80
C PHE A 9 -1.28 25.09 7.16
N ASP A 10 -2.30 25.92 7.34
CA ASP A 10 -3.20 25.89 8.48
C ASP A 10 -4.63 26.10 7.94
N PRO A 11 -5.53 25.11 8.05
CA PRO A 11 -6.88 25.20 7.50
C PRO A 11 -7.65 26.44 7.95
N LYS A 12 -7.51 26.85 9.22
CA LYS A 12 -8.23 27.99 9.79
C LYS A 12 -7.69 29.30 9.25
N LYS A 13 -6.37 29.47 9.25
CA LYS A 13 -5.73 30.69 8.70
C LYS A 13 -5.97 30.80 7.20
N TYR A 14 -5.89 29.68 6.49
CA TYR A 14 -6.11 29.64 5.05
C TYR A 14 -7.56 30.04 4.68
N ALA A 15 -8.56 29.45 5.35
CA ALA A 15 -9.96 29.82 5.15
C ALA A 15 -10.26 31.28 5.51
N ALA A 16 -9.58 31.85 6.53
CA ALA A 16 -9.74 33.25 6.91
C ALA A 16 -9.36 34.22 5.79
N SER A 17 -8.43 33.84 4.90
CA SER A 17 -7.99 34.65 3.75
C SER A 17 -9.03 34.74 2.61
N PHE A 18 -10.08 33.92 2.62
CA PHE A 18 -11.04 33.85 1.53
C PHE A 18 -11.93 35.09 1.46
N SER A 19 -12.18 35.56 0.23
CA SER A 19 -13.20 36.59 -0.04
C SER A 19 -14.61 36.06 0.29
N LYS A 20 -15.55 36.97 0.57
CA LYS A 20 -16.95 36.62 0.87
C LYS A 20 -17.57 35.70 -0.21
N LYS A 21 -17.34 36.00 -1.49
CA LYS A 21 -17.80 35.18 -2.63
C LYS A 21 -17.22 33.76 -2.57
N LYS A 22 -15.93 33.62 -2.24
CA LYS A 22 -15.28 32.31 -2.16
C LYS A 22 -15.77 31.51 -0.96
N ARG A 23 -15.99 32.16 0.19
CA ARG A 23 -16.59 31.53 1.38
C ARG A 23 -17.99 31.00 1.08
N GLN A 24 -18.81 31.78 0.36
CA GLN A 24 -20.15 31.35 -0.06
C GLN A 24 -20.10 30.09 -0.94
N LEU A 25 -19.23 30.05 -1.95
CA LEU A 25 -19.07 28.87 -2.81
C LEU A 25 -18.66 27.61 -2.02
N PHE A 26 -17.73 27.76 -1.07
CA PHE A 26 -17.32 26.64 -0.22
C PHE A 26 -18.45 26.19 0.71
N LEU A 27 -19.21 27.13 1.26
CA LEU A 27 -20.34 26.83 2.12
C LEU A 27 -21.46 26.07 1.37
N GLU A 28 -21.79 26.49 0.15
CA GLU A 28 -22.75 25.78 -0.71
C GLU A 28 -22.30 24.34 -1.01
N LYS A 29 -21.03 24.14 -1.37
CA LYS A 29 -20.46 22.80 -1.57
C LYS A 29 -20.57 21.93 -0.33
N LEU A 30 -20.28 22.51 0.84
CA LEU A 30 -20.34 21.77 2.10
C LEU A 30 -21.76 21.40 2.51
N PHE A 31 -22.75 22.27 2.31
CA PHE A 31 -24.14 21.93 2.58
C PHE A 31 -24.61 20.76 1.71
N ASN A 32 -24.19 20.72 0.44
CA ASN A 32 -24.49 19.58 -0.42
C ASN A 32 -23.81 18.31 0.09
N ILE A 33 -22.50 18.36 0.38
CA ILE A 33 -21.76 17.23 0.94
C ILE A 33 -22.43 16.71 2.21
N PHE A 34 -22.87 17.61 3.09
CA PHE A 34 -23.48 17.25 4.36
C PHE A 34 -24.87 16.64 4.20
N ARG A 35 -25.69 17.15 3.27
CA ARG A 35 -26.99 16.55 2.95
C ARG A 35 -26.83 15.15 2.35
N ASP A 36 -25.89 14.99 1.42
CA ASP A 36 -25.58 13.69 0.82
C ASP A 36 -25.10 12.69 1.88
N ASP A 37 -24.29 13.15 2.83
CA ASP A 37 -23.81 12.37 3.97
C ASP A 37 -24.96 11.87 4.87
N LEU A 38 -25.91 12.76 5.17
CA LEU A 38 -27.09 12.43 5.97
C LEU A 38 -28.05 11.50 5.23
N ASP A 39 -28.30 11.73 3.94
CA ASP A 39 -29.15 10.86 3.14
C ASP A 39 -28.58 9.44 3.08
N ARG A 40 -27.27 9.31 2.94
CA ARG A 40 -26.58 8.02 3.05
C ARG A 40 -26.78 7.41 4.44
N SER A 41 -26.47 8.11 5.52
CA SER A 41 -26.63 7.57 6.88
C SER A 41 -28.08 7.20 7.21
N ILE A 42 -29.07 7.93 6.70
CA ILE A 42 -30.49 7.58 6.82
C ILE A 42 -30.79 6.27 6.11
N LEU A 43 -30.25 6.04 4.91
CA LEU A 43 -30.43 4.78 4.19
C LEU A 43 -29.87 3.59 5.00
N ILE A 44 -28.68 3.76 5.58
CA ILE A 44 -28.01 2.75 6.42
C ILE A 44 -28.82 2.48 7.69
N GLU A 45 -29.20 3.54 8.42
CA GLU A 45 -29.96 3.42 9.67
C GLU A 45 -31.36 2.82 9.45
N ARG A 46 -32.01 3.06 8.30
CA ARG A 46 -33.30 2.43 7.94
C ARG A 46 -33.23 0.91 7.86
N ARG A 47 -32.09 0.34 7.47
CA ARG A 47 -31.94 -1.12 7.37
C ARG A 47 -31.88 -1.78 8.75
N THR A 48 -31.43 -1.04 9.77
CA THR A 48 -31.32 -1.51 11.15
C THR A 48 -32.53 -1.14 12.02
N LYS A 49 -33.33 -0.13 11.65
CA LYS A 49 -34.46 0.39 12.45
C LYS A 49 -35.77 0.43 11.64
N MET A 50 -36.87 -0.08 12.22
CA MET A 50 -38.17 -0.20 11.55
C MET A 50 -38.94 1.12 11.37
N ASP A 51 -38.67 2.18 12.16
CA ASP A 51 -39.40 3.46 12.10
C ASP A 51 -38.48 4.62 11.68
N ILE A 52 -38.82 5.26 10.55
CA ILE A 52 -38.09 6.38 9.96
C ILE A 52 -37.95 7.59 10.89
N ASN A 53 -38.90 7.79 11.81
CA ASN A 53 -38.89 8.90 12.76
C ASN A 53 -37.98 8.64 13.97
N GLN A 54 -37.47 7.41 14.12
CA GLN A 54 -36.55 7.02 15.18
C GLN A 54 -35.08 7.03 14.73
N ILE A 55 -34.82 7.48 13.50
CA ILE A 55 -33.51 7.56 12.86
C ILE A 55 -32.80 8.85 13.29
N PRO A 56 -31.72 8.78 14.09
CA PRO A 56 -30.95 9.94 14.52
C PRO A 56 -30.53 10.86 13.37
N SER A 57 -30.03 10.30 12.27
CA SER A 57 -29.58 11.08 11.11
C SER A 57 -30.73 11.86 10.46
N ARG A 58 -31.95 11.32 10.44
CA ARG A 58 -33.14 12.02 9.93
C ARG A 58 -33.54 13.19 10.82
N LYS A 59 -33.48 13.01 12.15
CA LYS A 59 -33.74 14.09 13.12
C LYS A 59 -32.72 15.22 12.97
N ILE A 60 -31.46 14.88 12.69
CA ILE A 60 -30.41 15.86 12.40
C ILE A 60 -30.72 16.60 11.09
N GLN A 61 -31.03 15.88 10.01
CA GLN A 61 -31.42 16.49 8.71
C GLN A 61 -32.57 17.49 8.86
N MET A 62 -33.63 17.10 9.58
CA MET A 62 -34.76 18.00 9.84
C MET A 62 -34.37 19.27 10.61
N ALA A 63 -33.38 19.19 11.50
CA ALA A 63 -32.88 20.36 12.23
C ALA A 63 -31.99 21.26 11.36
N ILE A 64 -31.38 20.74 10.30
CA ILE A 64 -30.51 21.47 9.37
C ILE A 64 -31.33 22.24 8.36
N ASP A 65 -32.41 21.63 7.87
CA ASP A 65 -33.29 22.25 6.88
C ASP A 65 -34.17 23.37 7.48
N VAL A 66 -34.02 23.66 8.78
CA VAL A 66 -34.59 24.84 9.43
C VAL A 66 -33.90 26.10 8.89
N PRO A 67 -34.61 27.02 8.20
CA PRO A 67 -34.01 28.20 7.59
C PRO A 67 -33.17 29.03 8.55
N GLU A 68 -33.62 29.19 9.80
CA GLU A 68 -32.91 29.96 10.83
C GLU A 68 -31.55 29.34 11.21
N VAL A 69 -31.36 28.04 11.03
CA VAL A 69 -30.08 27.37 11.27
C VAL A 69 -29.12 27.64 10.12
N ILE A 70 -29.62 27.58 8.88
CA ILE A 70 -28.86 27.90 7.67
C ILE A 70 -28.42 29.36 7.71
N GLU A 71 -29.34 30.29 7.97
CA GLU A 71 -29.05 31.72 8.10
C GLU A 71 -28.03 32.01 9.21
N LEU A 72 -28.11 31.29 10.34
CA LEU A 72 -27.15 31.44 11.44
C LEU A 72 -25.74 30.97 11.04
N ILE A 73 -25.65 29.86 10.30
CA ILE A 73 -24.38 29.36 9.76
C ILE A 73 -23.82 30.36 8.76
N GLU A 74 -24.62 30.78 7.78
CA GLU A 74 -24.24 31.75 6.76
C GLU A 74 -23.74 33.05 7.39
N MET A 75 -24.48 33.63 8.33
CA MET A 75 -24.08 34.85 9.02
C MET A 75 -22.74 34.68 9.75
N LYS A 76 -22.55 33.59 10.51
CA LYS A 76 -21.29 33.37 11.26
C LYS A 76 -20.10 33.09 10.35
N VAL A 77 -20.31 32.37 9.25
CA VAL A 77 -19.26 31.98 8.30
C VAL A 77 -18.88 33.13 7.37
N LEU A 78 -19.87 33.88 6.89
CA LEU A 78 -19.67 34.93 5.88
C LEU A 78 -19.27 36.27 6.50
N ASP A 79 -19.77 36.60 7.70
CA ASP A 79 -19.56 37.93 8.29
C ASP A 79 -18.56 37.95 9.45
N GLN A 80 -18.17 36.80 10.01
CA GLN A 80 -17.11 36.74 11.03
C GLN A 80 -15.85 36.04 10.48
N GLN A 81 -14.66 36.51 10.86
CA GLN A 81 -13.39 35.78 10.66
C GLN A 81 -13.29 34.60 11.64
N CYS A 82 -14.31 33.75 11.66
CA CYS A 82 -14.47 32.72 12.68
C CYS A 82 -13.93 31.37 12.25
N ASP A 83 -13.66 30.54 13.26
CA ASP A 83 -13.51 29.10 13.14
C ASP A 83 -14.76 28.53 12.48
N PHE A 84 -14.65 28.22 11.18
CA PHE A 84 -15.74 27.73 10.33
C PHE A 84 -16.44 26.53 10.98
N ILE A 85 -15.65 25.60 11.50
CA ILE A 85 -16.10 24.37 12.15
C ILE A 85 -16.83 24.70 13.45
N GLY A 86 -16.22 25.54 14.30
CA GLY A 86 -16.85 25.98 15.55
C GLY A 86 -18.20 26.66 15.31
N SER A 87 -18.31 27.41 14.22
CA SER A 87 -19.52 28.12 13.82
C SER A 87 -20.63 27.17 13.35
N VAL A 88 -20.28 26.17 12.54
CA VAL A 88 -21.19 25.11 12.09
C VAL A 88 -21.68 24.27 13.27
N THR A 89 -20.77 23.77 14.12
CA THR A 89 -21.12 23.00 15.32
C THR A 89 -22.02 23.77 16.28
N ALA A 90 -21.68 25.04 16.57
CA ALA A 90 -22.48 25.85 17.47
C ALA A 90 -23.89 26.10 16.92
N SER A 91 -24.01 26.33 15.60
CA SER A 91 -25.29 26.59 14.96
C SER A 91 -26.17 25.34 14.92
N PHE A 92 -25.60 24.15 14.69
CA PHE A 92 -26.35 22.89 14.82
C PHE A 92 -26.78 22.58 16.24
N LYS A 93 -25.96 22.86 17.24
CA LYS A 93 -26.38 22.71 18.65
C LYS A 93 -27.57 23.60 18.97
N VAL A 94 -27.59 24.84 18.48
CA VAL A 94 -28.72 25.76 18.62
C VAL A 94 -29.94 25.25 17.84
N GLY A 95 -29.76 24.76 16.62
CA GLY A 95 -30.82 24.15 15.80
C GLY A 95 -31.47 22.95 16.47
N LEU A 96 -30.67 22.01 17.00
CA LEU A 96 -31.16 20.87 17.76
C LEU A 96 -31.88 21.28 19.06
N GLN A 97 -31.41 22.33 19.75
CA GLN A 97 -32.10 22.86 20.93
C GLN A 97 -33.45 23.49 20.59
N LYS A 98 -33.56 24.19 19.46
CA LYS A 98 -34.84 24.72 18.96
C LYS A 98 -35.77 23.59 18.53
N ALA A 99 -35.26 22.63 17.75
CA ALA A 99 -35.99 21.42 17.35
C ALA A 99 -36.41 20.57 18.57
N ARG A 100 -35.66 20.58 19.67
CA ARG A 100 -36.07 19.95 20.94
C ARG A 100 -37.41 20.51 21.43
N HIS A 101 -37.65 21.80 21.21
CA HIS A 101 -38.86 22.48 21.65
C HIS A 101 -40.10 22.11 20.81
N ASP A 102 -39.91 21.83 19.51
CA ASP A 102 -41.00 21.66 18.52
C ASP A 102 -41.18 20.20 18.03
N LEU A 103 -40.09 19.48 17.74
CA LEU A 103 -40.10 18.10 17.22
C LEU A 103 -40.05 17.03 18.32
N LEU A 104 -39.59 17.37 19.54
CA LEU A 104 -39.11 16.38 20.50
C LEU A 104 -39.57 16.65 21.95
N LYS A 105 -40.84 17.02 22.17
CA LYS A 105 -41.48 17.01 23.51
C LYS A 105 -41.37 15.65 24.25
N ARG A 106 -40.85 14.60 23.61
CA ARG A 106 -40.75 13.22 24.12
C ARG A 106 -39.32 12.65 24.16
N VAL A 107 -38.28 13.40 23.77
CA VAL A 107 -36.89 12.89 23.81
C VAL A 107 -36.37 12.98 25.23
N ASN A 108 -36.07 11.82 25.81
CA ASN A 108 -35.41 11.73 27.11
C ASN A 108 -33.92 12.14 27.00
N ASP A 109 -33.27 12.36 28.15
CA ASP A 109 -31.87 12.83 28.15
C ASP A 109 -30.88 11.81 27.55
N ILE A 110 -31.24 10.52 27.47
CA ILE A 110 -30.40 9.46 26.86
C ILE A 110 -30.41 9.60 25.34
N GLU A 111 -31.60 9.65 24.73
CA GLU A 111 -31.77 9.87 23.29
C GLU A 111 -31.16 11.21 22.85
N TYR A 112 -31.20 12.25 23.69
CA TYR A 112 -30.54 13.52 23.39
C TYR A 112 -29.01 13.39 23.34
N LYS A 113 -28.41 12.63 24.27
CA LYS A 113 -26.96 12.35 24.23
C LYS A 113 -26.58 11.57 22.98
N GLU A 114 -27.37 10.57 22.58
CA GLU A 114 -27.16 9.83 21.34
C GLU A 114 -27.21 10.76 20.12
N LEU A 115 -28.19 11.66 20.04
CA LEU A 115 -28.27 12.65 18.96
C LEU A 115 -27.05 13.58 18.92
N LEU A 116 -26.52 13.98 20.08
CA LEU A 116 -25.29 14.76 20.13
C LEU A 116 -24.07 13.97 19.65
N HIS A 117 -23.98 12.67 19.95
CA HIS A 117 -22.93 11.80 19.44
C HIS A 117 -23.01 11.66 17.91
N VAL A 118 -24.20 11.40 17.36
CA VAL A 118 -24.41 11.31 15.91
C VAL A 118 -24.15 12.65 15.22
N LEU A 119 -24.55 13.77 15.83
CA LEU A 119 -24.22 15.11 15.30
C LEU A 119 -22.71 15.33 15.29
N GLN A 120 -22.01 14.99 16.37
CA GLN A 120 -20.55 15.15 16.43
C GLN A 120 -19.86 14.30 15.37
N TYR A 121 -20.34 13.07 15.15
CA TYR A 121 -19.86 12.18 14.09
C TYR A 121 -19.96 12.82 12.70
N HIS A 122 -21.12 13.37 12.32
CA HIS A 122 -21.21 14.03 11.03
C HIS A 122 -20.41 15.33 10.94
N ILE A 123 -20.28 16.08 12.03
CA ILE A 123 -19.43 17.27 12.08
C ILE A 123 -17.98 16.88 11.78
N ASP A 124 -17.46 15.82 12.41
CA ASP A 124 -16.10 15.35 12.17
C ASP A 124 -15.88 14.98 10.70
N ARG A 125 -16.89 14.35 10.05
CA ARG A 125 -16.86 14.03 8.61
C ARG A 125 -16.85 15.26 7.71
N ILE A 126 -17.72 16.25 7.99
CA ILE A 126 -17.73 17.52 7.25
C ILE A 126 -16.37 18.21 7.39
N ASN A 127 -15.74 18.14 8.57
CA ASN A 127 -14.44 18.76 8.80
C ASN A 127 -13.35 18.13 7.94
N SER A 128 -13.33 16.80 7.83
CA SER A 128 -12.42 16.10 6.92
C SER A 128 -12.68 16.52 5.46
N GLU A 129 -13.92 16.54 5.01
CA GLU A 129 -14.28 16.98 3.64
C GLU A 129 -13.93 18.45 3.36
N PHE A 130 -14.17 19.34 4.32
CA PHE A 130 -13.78 20.73 4.20
C PHE A 130 -12.26 20.88 4.13
N THR A 131 -11.53 20.12 4.96
CA THR A 131 -10.07 20.12 4.94
C THR A 131 -9.55 19.63 3.60
N ILE A 132 -10.14 18.59 3.02
CA ILE A 132 -9.83 18.11 1.66
C ILE A 132 -10.07 19.21 0.62
N LEU A 133 -11.21 19.90 0.65
CA LEU A 133 -11.50 21.00 -0.27
C LEU A 133 -10.53 22.18 -0.13
N LEU A 134 -10.13 22.52 1.10
CA LEU A 134 -9.14 23.57 1.34
C LEU A 134 -7.76 23.17 0.84
N LEU A 135 -7.37 21.92 1.07
CA LEU A 135 -6.10 21.36 0.59
C LEU A 135 -6.05 21.31 -0.93
N ASP A 136 -7.12 20.87 -1.59
CA ASP A 136 -7.22 20.85 -3.05
C ASP A 136 -7.06 22.27 -3.62
N ASP A 137 -7.79 23.25 -3.10
CA ASP A 137 -7.65 24.66 -3.54
C ASP A 137 -6.28 25.28 -3.19
N PHE A 138 -5.63 24.83 -2.13
CA PHE A 138 -4.30 25.29 -1.72
C PHE A 138 -3.21 24.70 -2.62
N GLN A 139 -3.20 23.37 -2.78
CA GLN A 139 -2.17 22.64 -3.50
C GLN A 139 -2.23 22.91 -5.01
N ASN A 140 -3.42 23.10 -5.58
CA ASN A 140 -3.58 23.38 -7.02
C ASN A 140 -3.06 24.76 -7.46
N LYS A 141 -2.66 25.63 -6.51
CA LYS A 141 -2.03 26.93 -6.82
C LYS A 141 -0.51 26.87 -6.85
N ILE A 142 0.06 25.73 -6.48
CA ILE A 142 1.50 25.56 -6.36
C ILE A 142 1.97 24.76 -7.58
N GLU A 143 2.74 25.41 -8.44
CA GLU A 143 3.27 24.84 -9.70
C GLU A 143 4.75 24.43 -9.59
N GLU A 144 5.30 24.42 -8.38
CA GLU A 144 6.70 24.09 -8.10
C GLU A 144 6.82 23.07 -6.96
N ASP A 145 7.93 22.32 -6.93
CA ASP A 145 8.22 21.32 -5.91
C ASP A 145 8.23 21.95 -4.50
N PHE A 146 7.41 21.42 -3.60
CA PHE A 146 7.17 22.02 -2.30
C PHE A 146 7.09 21.02 -1.16
N ILE A 147 7.29 21.54 0.05
CA ILE A 147 7.22 20.81 1.32
C ILE A 147 6.16 21.49 2.17
N ILE A 148 5.13 20.73 2.56
CA ILE A 148 4.07 21.25 3.42
C ILE A 148 4.56 21.28 4.87
N VAL A 149 4.46 22.45 5.51
CA VAL A 149 4.73 22.59 6.94
C VAL A 149 3.40 22.80 7.68
N ILE A 150 3.07 21.88 8.59
CA ILE A 150 1.83 21.86 9.37
C ILE A 150 2.11 21.82 10.86
N ASP A 151 1.18 22.32 11.67
CA ASP A 151 1.34 22.23 13.13
C ASP A 151 1.05 20.82 13.64
N LYS A 152 -0.12 20.28 13.26
CA LYS A 152 -0.57 18.92 13.60
C LYS A 152 -0.74 18.11 12.32
N PHE A 153 -0.33 16.84 12.37
CA PHE A 153 -0.57 15.88 11.28
C PHE A 153 -2.06 15.80 10.90
N ILE A 154 -2.33 15.91 9.60
CA ILE A 154 -3.66 15.79 8.99
C ILE A 154 -3.57 14.79 7.83
N LYS A 155 -4.38 13.74 7.90
CA LYS A 155 -4.35 12.63 6.93
C LYS A 155 -4.99 12.99 5.59
N GLU A 156 -5.84 14.00 5.59
CA GLU A 156 -6.58 14.49 4.43
C GLU A 156 -5.66 14.98 3.28
N ILE A 157 -4.40 15.36 3.59
CA ILE A 157 -3.37 15.72 2.60
C ILE A 157 -3.18 14.62 1.56
N PHE A 158 -3.36 13.36 1.96
CA PHE A 158 -3.10 12.19 1.14
C PHE A 158 -4.28 11.78 0.25
N PHE A 159 -5.46 12.42 0.37
CA PHE A 159 -6.61 12.01 -0.44
C PHE A 159 -6.47 12.38 -1.92
N LYS A 160 -5.95 13.57 -2.21
CA LYS A 160 -5.61 14.09 -3.54
C LYS A 160 -4.30 14.90 -3.48
N PRO A 161 -3.15 14.26 -3.23
CA PRO A 161 -1.89 14.97 -3.03
C PRO A 161 -1.37 15.52 -4.36
N SER A 162 -0.93 16.78 -4.38
CA SER A 162 -0.32 17.39 -5.57
C SER A 162 0.93 16.63 -6.03
N PRO A 163 1.16 16.50 -7.35
CA PRO A 163 2.37 15.88 -7.90
C PRO A 163 3.67 16.60 -7.49
N PHE A 164 3.57 17.88 -7.11
CA PHE A 164 4.70 18.69 -6.66
C PHE A 164 5.01 18.54 -5.16
N LEU A 165 4.13 17.87 -4.39
CA LEU A 165 4.37 17.63 -2.97
C LEU A 165 5.52 16.64 -2.78
N LYS A 166 6.61 17.08 -2.14
CA LYS A 166 7.81 16.25 -1.92
C LYS A 166 8.00 15.75 -0.50
N ALA A 167 7.49 16.46 0.51
CA ALA A 167 7.53 16.02 1.90
C ALA A 167 6.49 16.77 2.75
N ILE A 168 6.25 16.24 3.94
CA ILE A 168 5.45 16.90 4.99
C ILE A 168 6.30 17.03 6.24
N ILE A 169 6.32 18.23 6.82
CA ILE A 169 6.95 18.51 8.11
C ILE A 169 5.86 18.91 9.10
N TYR A 170 5.77 18.24 10.24
CA TYR A 170 4.85 18.57 11.32
C TYR A 170 5.57 19.02 12.59
N ARG A 171 4.96 19.93 13.36
CA ARG A 171 5.62 20.57 14.52
C ARG A 171 5.19 20.03 15.88
N ASN A 172 4.07 19.33 15.96
CA ASN A 172 3.56 18.80 17.22
C ASN A 172 3.84 17.30 17.35
N LYS A 173 4.70 16.93 18.31
CA LYS A 173 5.14 15.54 18.52
C LYS A 173 4.08 14.60 19.09
N LYS A 174 2.87 15.07 19.45
CA LYS A 174 1.83 14.18 20.00
C LYS A 174 1.67 12.98 19.05
N GLU A 175 2.10 11.81 19.53
CA GLU A 175 2.30 10.63 18.72
C GLU A 175 0.99 10.24 18.05
N ILE A 176 1.04 10.12 16.73
CA ILE A 176 0.01 9.43 15.98
C ILE A 176 0.74 8.31 15.25
N VAL A 177 0.61 7.08 15.76
CA VAL A 177 1.19 5.84 15.19
C VAL A 177 0.88 5.72 13.68
N SER A 178 -0.17 6.38 13.18
CA SER A 178 -0.62 6.29 11.80
C SER A 178 0.25 7.00 10.76
N PHE A 179 1.09 7.99 11.07
CA PHE A 179 1.82 8.72 10.01
C PHE A 179 2.83 7.83 9.26
N ASN A 180 3.43 6.85 9.94
CA ASN A 180 4.34 5.89 9.32
C ASN A 180 3.68 5.12 8.17
N HIS A 181 2.41 4.73 8.33
CA HIS A 181 1.65 4.09 7.26
C HIS A 181 1.48 5.02 6.06
N TYR A 182 1.10 6.29 6.26
CA TYR A 182 0.99 7.24 5.14
C TYR A 182 2.34 7.47 4.45
N ALA A 183 3.43 7.63 5.21
CA ALA A 183 4.76 7.85 4.64
C ALA A 183 5.20 6.70 3.74
N VAL A 184 4.96 5.48 4.20
CA VAL A 184 5.32 4.23 3.53
C VAL A 184 4.45 4.01 2.27
N HIS A 185 3.14 4.13 2.38
CA HIS A 185 2.19 3.87 1.28
C HIS A 185 2.19 4.95 0.19
N TYR A 186 2.30 6.23 0.57
CA TYR A 186 2.42 7.34 -0.38
C TYR A 186 3.86 7.63 -0.78
N GLN A 187 4.83 6.93 -0.17
CA GLN A 187 6.24 7.03 -0.50
C GLN A 187 6.77 8.47 -0.38
N LEU A 188 6.20 9.17 0.60
CA LEU A 188 6.40 10.58 0.85
C LEU A 188 7.04 10.75 2.23
N PRO A 189 8.21 11.39 2.35
CA PRO A 189 8.80 11.69 3.64
C PRO A 189 7.86 12.51 4.53
N ILE A 190 7.62 12.03 5.75
CA ILE A 190 6.88 12.75 6.80
C ILE A 190 7.81 12.88 8.00
N LYS A 191 8.04 14.11 8.46
CA LYS A 191 9.00 14.37 9.54
C LYS A 191 8.49 15.31 10.60
N TYR A 192 8.89 15.04 11.82
CA TYR A 192 8.75 15.97 12.93
C TYR A 192 9.91 16.96 12.95
N SER A 193 9.63 18.24 13.20
CA SER A 193 10.67 19.23 13.45
C SER A 193 10.20 20.33 14.38
N GLU A 194 11.05 20.68 15.33
CA GLU A 194 10.91 21.91 16.13
C GLU A 194 11.65 23.10 15.51
N GLN A 195 12.42 22.88 14.43
CA GLN A 195 13.15 23.96 13.78
C GLN A 195 12.18 25.05 13.27
N ASN A 196 12.60 26.31 13.35
CA ASN A 196 11.81 27.41 12.78
C ASN A 196 11.94 27.40 11.26
N ILE A 197 10.94 26.83 10.58
CA ILE A 197 10.84 26.79 9.12
C ILE A 197 9.80 27.83 8.71
N GLU A 198 10.25 28.91 8.07
CA GLU A 198 9.37 30.00 7.62
C GLU A 198 8.85 29.74 6.20
N ASP A 199 7.71 30.35 5.90
CA ASP A 199 7.10 30.28 4.58
C ASP A 199 8.07 30.82 3.51
N GLY A 200 8.32 30.04 2.47
CA GLY A 200 9.25 30.37 1.41
C GLY A 200 10.71 29.96 1.62
N ASN A 201 11.09 29.42 2.79
CA ASN A 201 12.41 28.80 2.95
C ASN A 201 12.57 27.60 1.99
N TYR A 202 13.79 27.33 1.53
CA TYR A 202 14.07 26.07 0.83
C TYR A 202 14.46 25.01 1.85
N VAL A 203 13.90 23.81 1.73
CA VAL A 203 14.14 22.74 2.69
C VAL A 203 14.57 21.48 1.97
N LEU A 204 15.61 20.84 2.51
CA LEU A 204 16.04 19.51 2.13
C LEU A 204 15.75 18.54 3.28
N VAL A 205 15.06 17.44 2.96
CA VAL A 205 14.81 16.31 3.86
C VAL A 205 15.70 15.16 3.40
N ASP A 206 16.67 14.83 4.25
CA ASP A 206 17.75 13.90 3.95
C ASP A 206 17.36 12.42 4.19
N LEU A 207 18.22 11.49 3.75
CA LEU A 207 18.11 10.03 3.93
C LEU A 207 18.24 9.62 5.40
N ASP A 208 19.12 10.29 6.15
CA ASP A 208 19.27 10.09 7.60
C ASP A 208 18.21 10.87 8.41
N GLU A 209 17.14 11.29 7.73
CA GLU A 209 15.98 11.95 8.32
C GLU A 209 16.25 13.35 8.89
N SER A 210 17.42 13.92 8.60
CA SER A 210 17.76 15.29 8.99
C SER A 210 17.01 16.31 8.11
N ILE A 211 16.62 17.43 8.72
CA ILE A 211 15.99 18.56 8.03
C ILE A 211 17.01 19.69 7.96
N ILE A 212 17.33 20.10 6.73
CA ILE A 212 18.24 21.19 6.42
C ILE A 212 17.42 22.35 5.86
N VAL A 213 17.39 23.46 6.60
CA VAL A 213 16.73 24.70 6.18
C VAL A 213 17.73 25.60 5.47
N ASN A 214 17.36 26.05 4.27
CA ASN A 214 18.20 26.79 3.33
C ASN A 214 19.52 26.05 3.06
N PRO A 215 19.47 24.87 2.41
CA PRO A 215 20.64 24.04 2.17
C PRO A 215 21.73 24.78 1.39
N THR A 216 22.98 24.46 1.71
CA THR A 216 24.16 25.01 1.05
C THR A 216 24.34 24.43 -0.35
N SER A 217 25.29 24.97 -1.13
CA SER A 217 25.62 24.41 -2.44
C SER A 217 26.12 22.96 -2.39
N ASP A 218 26.82 22.59 -1.30
CA ASP A 218 27.34 21.24 -1.11
C ASP A 218 26.20 20.25 -0.80
N ASP A 219 25.25 20.64 0.05
CA ASP A 219 24.05 19.84 0.33
C ASP A 219 23.24 19.56 -0.95
N LEU A 220 23.08 20.60 -1.78
CA LEU A 220 22.39 20.49 -3.06
C LEU A 220 23.16 19.65 -4.09
N TYR A 221 24.50 19.63 -4.01
CA TYR A 221 25.33 18.77 -4.86
C TYR A 221 25.08 17.29 -4.54
N VAL A 222 25.13 16.92 -3.26
CA VAL A 222 24.85 15.54 -2.80
C VAL A 222 23.44 15.10 -3.20
N PHE A 223 22.45 15.98 -3.01
CA PHE A 223 21.08 15.71 -3.43
C PHE A 223 20.96 15.46 -4.95
N LYS A 224 21.64 16.26 -5.76
CA LYS A 224 21.64 16.11 -7.22
C LYS A 224 22.32 14.81 -7.67
N GLU A 225 23.43 14.44 -7.06
CA GLU A 225 24.10 13.16 -7.35
C GLU A 225 23.19 11.97 -7.01
N TYR A 226 22.53 12.01 -5.84
CA TYR A 226 21.58 10.98 -5.44
C TYR A 226 20.40 10.87 -6.42
N ASN A 227 19.78 11.99 -6.80
CA ASN A 227 18.68 11.97 -7.76
C ASN A 227 19.12 11.51 -9.14
N ALA A 228 20.31 11.93 -9.61
CA ALA A 228 20.86 11.46 -10.88
C ALA A 228 21.08 9.94 -10.87
N LEU A 229 21.53 9.36 -9.75
CA LEU A 229 21.63 7.90 -9.59
C LEU A 229 20.27 7.21 -9.73
N VAL A 230 19.21 7.75 -9.10
CA VAL A 230 17.85 7.21 -9.18
C VAL A 230 17.24 7.38 -10.59
N GLU A 231 17.43 8.54 -11.20
CA GLU A 231 16.92 8.84 -12.55
C GLU A 231 17.61 8.00 -13.62
N ASN A 232 18.94 7.85 -13.55
CA ASN A 232 19.70 7.05 -14.53
C ASN A 232 19.23 5.58 -14.56
N GLN A 233 18.81 5.03 -13.43
CA GLN A 233 18.24 3.67 -13.36
C GLN A 233 16.89 3.56 -14.08
N CYS A 234 16.14 4.66 -14.19
CA CYS A 234 14.85 4.68 -14.90
C CYS A 234 15.01 4.58 -16.43
N PHE A 235 16.22 4.75 -16.97
CA PHE A 235 16.50 4.69 -18.41
C PHE A 235 17.24 3.42 -18.86
N ILE A 236 17.60 2.53 -17.92
CA ILE A 236 18.24 1.24 -18.24
C ILE A 236 17.13 0.28 -18.72
N GLU A 237 17.32 -0.36 -19.88
CA GLU A 237 16.41 -1.44 -20.30
C GLU A 237 16.36 -2.52 -19.21
N ASN A 238 15.17 -3.06 -18.91
CA ASN A 238 15.01 -4.06 -17.85
C ASN A 238 15.95 -5.27 -18.11
N PRO A 239 17.02 -5.44 -17.32
CA PRO A 239 18.03 -6.48 -17.56
C PRO A 239 17.48 -7.89 -17.29
N TYR A 240 16.32 -7.98 -16.64
CA TYR A 240 15.70 -9.23 -16.24
C TYR A 240 14.50 -9.60 -17.11
N LYS A 241 14.24 -8.88 -18.21
CA LYS A 241 13.09 -9.08 -19.10
C LYS A 241 12.98 -10.51 -19.64
N GLU A 242 14.11 -11.15 -19.92
CA GLU A 242 14.17 -12.54 -20.42
C GLU A 242 14.14 -13.60 -19.31
N THR A 243 14.12 -13.17 -18.05
CA THR A 243 14.05 -14.08 -16.90
C THR A 243 12.62 -14.29 -16.44
N ASN A 244 12.40 -15.33 -15.62
CA ASN A 244 11.10 -15.53 -14.96
C ASN A 244 10.87 -14.58 -13.77
N PHE A 245 11.76 -13.60 -13.51
CA PHE A 245 11.58 -12.64 -12.44
C PHE A 245 10.70 -11.47 -12.89
N LYS A 246 9.72 -11.13 -12.05
CA LYS A 246 8.82 -10.01 -12.27
C LYS A 246 8.78 -9.13 -11.04
N ILE A 247 9.08 -7.84 -11.22
CA ILE A 247 8.99 -6.82 -10.17
C ILE A 247 7.90 -5.84 -10.61
N ASN A 248 6.78 -5.89 -9.91
CA ASN A 248 5.58 -5.10 -10.19
C ASN A 248 5.47 -3.95 -9.18
N ALA A 249 4.77 -2.89 -9.55
CA ALA A 249 4.60 -1.73 -8.68
C ALA A 249 3.40 -1.88 -7.75
N MET A 250 3.51 -1.28 -6.59
CA MET A 250 2.42 -1.08 -5.63
C MET A 250 2.25 0.42 -5.37
N ILE A 251 1.01 0.91 -5.45
CA ILE A 251 0.66 2.32 -5.24
C ILE A 251 -0.57 2.50 -4.38
N SER A 252 -0.58 3.62 -3.66
CA SER A 252 -1.78 4.15 -2.99
C SER A 252 -2.26 5.47 -3.58
N ASN A 253 -1.37 6.25 -4.18
CA ASN A 253 -1.76 7.41 -4.99
C ASN A 253 -1.92 6.99 -6.44
N TYR A 254 -3.13 7.08 -6.98
CA TYR A 254 -3.43 6.70 -8.36
C TYR A 254 -2.63 7.52 -9.40
N MET A 255 -2.15 8.71 -9.05
CA MET A 255 -1.30 9.54 -9.91
C MET A 255 0.15 9.05 -10.00
N ASP A 256 0.60 8.18 -9.08
CA ASP A 256 1.95 7.61 -9.16
C ASP A 256 2.13 6.65 -10.35
N VAL A 257 1.05 6.27 -11.03
CA VAL A 257 1.09 5.56 -12.32
C VAL A 257 2.02 6.26 -13.31
N ASP A 258 2.06 7.60 -13.32
CA ASP A 258 2.92 8.35 -14.24
C ASP A 258 4.41 8.17 -13.98
N LYS A 259 4.80 8.00 -12.71
CA LYS A 259 6.17 7.70 -12.33
C LYS A 259 6.50 6.25 -12.68
N ILE A 260 5.58 5.33 -12.38
CA ILE A 260 5.77 3.88 -12.55
C ILE A 260 5.89 3.48 -14.01
N GLN A 261 5.07 4.03 -14.90
CA GLN A 261 5.11 3.66 -16.31
C GLN A 261 6.47 3.97 -16.98
N ARG A 262 7.26 4.87 -16.39
CA ARG A 262 8.60 5.22 -16.86
C ARG A 262 9.68 4.29 -16.30
N HIS A 263 9.41 3.57 -15.22
CA HIS A 263 10.40 2.75 -14.54
C HIS A 263 10.52 1.35 -15.20
N PRO A 264 11.72 0.88 -15.55
CA PRO A 264 11.91 -0.33 -16.36
C PRO A 264 11.48 -1.63 -15.67
N LEU A 265 11.57 -1.71 -14.34
CA LEU A 265 11.08 -2.88 -13.59
C LEU A 265 9.56 -3.05 -13.69
N PHE A 266 8.79 -1.96 -13.57
CA PHE A 266 7.36 -2.01 -13.26
C PHE A 266 6.45 -2.00 -14.49
N GLN A 267 6.78 -2.80 -15.50
CA GLN A 267 6.13 -2.75 -16.81
C GLN A 267 4.99 -3.78 -16.98
N THR A 268 4.85 -4.75 -16.07
CA THR A 268 3.94 -5.88 -16.24
C THR A 268 2.61 -5.72 -15.51
N ALA A 269 2.64 -5.54 -14.20
CA ALA A 269 1.45 -5.42 -13.38
C ALA A 269 1.57 -4.31 -12.32
N LEU A 270 0.41 -3.86 -11.83
CA LEU A 270 0.27 -2.82 -10.83
C LEU A 270 -0.71 -3.27 -9.73
N LEU A 271 -0.39 -3.00 -8.47
CA LEU A 271 -1.30 -3.15 -7.34
C LEU A 271 -1.72 -1.78 -6.82
N TYR A 272 -3.00 -1.46 -6.89
CA TYR A 272 -3.60 -0.27 -6.29
C TYR A 272 -4.22 -0.58 -4.93
N GLN A 273 -3.65 0.02 -3.88
CA GLN A 273 -4.07 -0.13 -2.49
C GLN A 273 -5.06 0.98 -2.12
N THR A 274 -6.30 0.59 -1.82
CA THR A 274 -7.40 1.55 -1.64
C THR A 274 -7.73 1.89 -0.19
N ASP A 275 -7.28 1.06 0.75
CA ASP A 275 -7.50 1.20 2.18
C ASP A 275 -7.01 2.55 2.70
N ILE A 276 -5.75 2.89 2.44
CA ILE A 276 -5.18 4.14 2.94
C ILE A 276 -5.83 5.38 2.30
N VAL A 277 -6.40 5.26 1.09
CA VAL A 277 -7.13 6.34 0.41
C VAL A 277 -8.45 6.62 1.13
N VAL A 278 -9.16 5.55 1.51
CA VAL A 278 -10.39 5.63 2.31
C VAL A 278 -10.09 6.19 3.69
N ALA A 279 -9.01 5.76 4.34
CA ALA A 279 -8.58 6.31 5.62
C ALA A 279 -8.22 7.80 5.51
N SER A 280 -7.50 8.21 4.46
CA SER A 280 -7.16 9.61 4.18
C SER A 280 -8.41 10.47 4.08
N LYS A 281 -9.45 9.97 3.39
CA LYS A 281 -10.75 10.64 3.27
C LYS A 281 -11.51 10.66 4.59
N GLY A 282 -11.35 9.61 5.41
CA GLY A 282 -12.10 9.39 6.63
C GLY A 282 -13.49 8.78 6.43
N LYS A 283 -13.85 8.45 5.18
CA LYS A 283 -15.08 7.75 4.81
C LYS A 283 -14.93 7.04 3.48
N SER A 284 -15.86 6.15 3.16
CA SER A 284 -15.88 5.45 1.88
C SER A 284 -16.09 6.39 0.70
N LEU A 285 -15.39 6.12 -0.40
CA LEU A 285 -15.48 6.91 -1.63
C LEU A 285 -16.83 6.69 -2.32
N THR A 286 -17.27 7.73 -3.01
CA THR A 286 -18.43 7.69 -3.90
C THR A 286 -18.10 6.96 -5.20
N TYR A 287 -19.13 6.54 -5.94
CA TYR A 287 -18.97 5.93 -7.26
C TYR A 287 -18.12 6.80 -8.21
N ASN A 288 -18.41 8.11 -8.31
CA ASN A 288 -17.67 9.01 -9.20
C ASN A 288 -16.18 9.13 -8.82
N GLU A 289 -15.87 9.12 -7.53
CA GLU A 289 -14.49 9.17 -7.05
C GLU A 289 -13.72 7.87 -7.34
N TRP A 290 -14.41 6.72 -7.33
CA TRP A 290 -13.84 5.46 -7.79
C TRP A 290 -13.61 5.46 -9.29
N VAL A 291 -14.60 5.89 -10.08
CA VAL A 291 -14.50 6.02 -11.54
C VAL A 291 -13.32 6.90 -11.93
N GLU A 292 -13.16 8.08 -11.31
CA GLU A 292 -12.03 8.99 -11.54
C GLU A 292 -10.68 8.27 -11.40
N ARG A 293 -10.52 7.50 -10.31
CA ARG A 293 -9.27 6.81 -9.97
C ARG A 293 -8.99 5.63 -10.89
N PHE A 294 -9.99 4.76 -11.08
CA PHE A 294 -9.82 3.58 -11.94
C PHE A 294 -9.59 3.98 -13.38
N HIS A 295 -10.32 4.98 -13.88
CA HIS A 295 -10.14 5.48 -15.23
C HIS A 295 -8.72 6.04 -15.41
N TYR A 296 -8.21 6.83 -14.45
CA TYR A 296 -6.84 7.33 -14.50
C TYR A 296 -5.80 6.20 -14.54
N ILE A 297 -5.96 5.18 -13.70
CA ILE A 297 -5.03 4.05 -13.62
C ILE A 297 -5.04 3.26 -14.93
N LEU A 298 -6.22 2.81 -15.38
CA LEU A 298 -6.34 1.94 -16.56
C LEU A 298 -5.94 2.66 -17.85
N LYS A 299 -6.19 3.97 -17.95
CA LYS A 299 -5.78 4.79 -19.08
C LYS A 299 -4.27 4.98 -19.18
N ASN A 300 -3.61 5.28 -18.06
CA ASN A 300 -2.21 5.72 -18.07
C ASN A 300 -1.22 4.58 -17.82
N PHE A 301 -1.64 3.49 -17.18
CA PHE A 301 -0.76 2.34 -16.96
C PHE A 301 -0.62 1.52 -18.24
N LYS A 302 0.63 1.29 -18.68
CA LYS A 302 0.91 0.55 -19.93
C LYS A 302 0.88 -0.97 -19.76
N GLY A 303 1.09 -1.49 -18.55
CA GLY A 303 1.05 -2.93 -18.30
C GLY A 303 -0.34 -3.53 -18.50
N GLU A 304 -0.40 -4.84 -18.70
CA GLU A 304 -1.65 -5.55 -19.02
C GLU A 304 -2.51 -5.85 -17.80
N GLU A 305 -1.91 -5.91 -16.61
CA GLU A 305 -2.57 -6.42 -15.40
C GLU A 305 -2.65 -5.36 -14.29
N VAL A 306 -3.86 -5.16 -13.76
CA VAL A 306 -4.11 -4.25 -12.64
C VAL A 306 -4.85 -4.97 -11.54
N PHE A 307 -4.20 -5.07 -10.38
CA PHE A 307 -4.79 -5.55 -9.15
C PHE A 307 -5.33 -4.35 -8.39
N VAL A 308 -6.60 -4.40 -7.98
CA VAL A 308 -7.20 -3.38 -7.12
C VAL A 308 -7.56 -4.07 -5.81
N ARG A 309 -6.83 -3.72 -4.75
CA ARG A 309 -7.08 -4.27 -3.42
C ARG A 309 -8.30 -3.61 -2.80
N PHE A 310 -9.26 -4.40 -2.35
CA PHE A 310 -10.39 -3.91 -1.59
C PHE A 310 -9.94 -3.42 -0.19
N ILE A 311 -10.80 -2.65 0.47
CA ILE A 311 -10.47 -2.03 1.75
C ILE A 311 -10.23 -3.13 2.80
N SER A 312 -9.13 -3.03 3.55
CA SER A 312 -8.87 -3.88 4.71
C SER A 312 -9.54 -3.30 5.95
N PHE A 313 -10.26 -4.13 6.70
CA PHE A 313 -10.93 -3.74 7.95
C PHE A 313 -10.01 -3.78 9.17
N ASN A 314 -8.74 -3.43 9.00
CA ASN A 314 -7.78 -3.38 10.10
C ASN A 314 -7.94 -2.09 10.91
N GLU A 315 -7.61 -2.12 12.21
CA GLU A 315 -7.79 -0.99 13.13
C GLU A 315 -7.00 0.28 12.70
N TRP A 316 -5.91 0.09 11.95
CA TRP A 316 -4.99 1.14 11.53
C TRP A 316 -5.56 2.03 10.41
N VAL A 317 -6.41 1.46 9.56
CA VAL A 317 -6.96 2.09 8.36
C VAL A 317 -8.49 2.21 8.46
N ASN A 318 -9.07 1.73 9.57
CA ASN A 318 -10.50 1.81 9.84
C ASN A 318 -10.97 3.28 9.92
N THR A 319 -12.11 3.56 9.29
CA THR A 319 -12.79 4.86 9.38
C THR A 319 -13.87 4.79 10.45
N GLN A 320 -14.33 5.92 10.97
CA GLN A 320 -15.42 5.90 11.96
C GLN A 320 -16.69 5.18 11.44
N GLU A 321 -16.89 5.11 10.12
CA GLU A 321 -17.96 4.37 9.43
C GLU A 321 -17.87 2.84 9.59
N LEU A 322 -16.65 2.30 9.69
CA LEU A 322 -16.40 0.85 9.63
C LEU A 322 -15.95 0.29 11.00
N ILE A 323 -16.00 1.09 12.07
CA ILE A 323 -15.69 0.64 13.43
C ILE A 323 -16.71 -0.41 13.85
N GLY A 324 -16.22 -1.60 14.24
CA GLY A 324 -17.06 -2.70 14.71
C GLY A 324 -17.80 -3.45 13.60
N ILE A 325 -17.62 -3.06 12.33
CA ILE A 325 -18.13 -3.80 11.17
C ILE A 325 -17.05 -4.80 10.73
N ASN A 326 -17.39 -6.08 10.72
CA ASN A 326 -16.50 -7.10 10.16
C ASN A 326 -16.70 -7.21 8.63
N GLN A 327 -15.76 -7.89 7.95
CA GLN A 327 -15.76 -8.01 6.49
C GLN A 327 -16.98 -8.73 5.90
N PHE A 328 -17.70 -9.56 6.68
CA PHE A 328 -18.86 -10.31 6.20
C PHE A 328 -20.16 -9.52 6.39
N ASP A 329 -20.26 -8.77 7.48
CA ASP A 329 -21.37 -7.87 7.73
C ASP A 329 -21.46 -6.83 6.62
N ILE A 330 -20.33 -6.42 6.01
CA ILE A 330 -20.37 -5.44 4.93
C ILE A 330 -21.04 -5.97 3.65
N LEU A 331 -20.91 -7.26 3.35
CA LEU A 331 -21.55 -7.86 2.18
C LEU A 331 -23.06 -7.98 2.37
N ARG A 332 -23.49 -8.36 3.58
CA ARG A 332 -24.90 -8.65 3.88
C ARG A 332 -25.68 -7.40 4.28
N ASP A 333 -25.14 -6.63 5.21
CA ASP A 333 -25.88 -5.57 5.92
C ASP A 333 -25.54 -4.17 5.38
N TYR A 334 -24.35 -4.01 4.78
CA TYR A 334 -23.84 -2.71 4.30
C TYR A 334 -23.26 -2.70 2.87
N PRO A 335 -23.95 -3.26 1.86
CA PRO A 335 -23.45 -3.32 0.48
C PRO A 335 -23.16 -1.95 -0.14
N GLU A 336 -23.70 -0.85 0.39
CA GLU A 336 -23.39 0.53 -0.04
C GLU A 336 -21.91 0.94 0.12
N TYR A 337 -21.10 0.14 0.82
CA TYR A 337 -19.64 0.31 0.87
C TYR A 337 -18.92 -0.46 -0.24
N VAL A 338 -19.50 -1.54 -0.74
CA VAL A 338 -18.91 -2.44 -1.74
C VAL A 338 -19.42 -2.13 -3.15
N GLU A 339 -20.72 -1.88 -3.29
CA GLU A 339 -21.39 -1.63 -4.57
C GLU A 339 -20.78 -0.47 -5.36
N PRO A 340 -20.52 0.73 -4.78
CA PRO A 340 -19.92 1.82 -5.56
C PRO A 340 -18.53 1.47 -6.09
N PHE A 341 -17.76 0.67 -5.35
CA PHE A 341 -16.44 0.19 -5.75
C PHE A 341 -16.56 -0.83 -6.89
N ALA A 342 -17.37 -1.87 -6.71
CA ALA A 342 -17.54 -2.96 -7.66
C ALA A 342 -18.15 -2.47 -8.99
N ASN A 343 -19.15 -1.59 -8.91
CA ASN A 343 -19.77 -0.99 -10.09
C ASN A 343 -18.79 -0.09 -10.83
N ALA A 344 -18.05 0.78 -10.13
CA ALA A 344 -17.12 1.69 -10.78
C ALA A 344 -15.98 0.94 -11.50
N ILE A 345 -15.42 -0.10 -10.89
CA ILE A 345 -14.34 -0.86 -11.55
C ILE A 345 -14.86 -1.63 -12.77
N ALA A 346 -16.07 -2.17 -12.68
CA ALA A 346 -16.71 -2.85 -13.81
C ALA A 346 -16.99 -1.88 -14.96
N ASP A 347 -17.62 -0.73 -14.69
CA ASP A 347 -17.98 0.26 -15.73
C ASP A 347 -16.75 0.88 -16.41
N VAL A 348 -15.65 1.08 -15.66
CA VAL A 348 -14.40 1.55 -16.24
C VAL A 348 -13.71 0.42 -17.02
N SER A 349 -13.76 -0.83 -16.55
CA SER A 349 -13.12 -1.96 -17.24
C SER A 349 -13.61 -2.15 -18.68
N GLU A 350 -14.90 -1.92 -18.95
CA GLU A 350 -15.49 -2.03 -20.29
C GLU A 350 -14.84 -1.10 -21.33
N GLN A 351 -14.24 0.01 -20.87
CA GLN A 351 -13.55 0.99 -21.71
C GLN A 351 -12.10 0.60 -22.04
N TYR A 352 -11.55 -0.41 -21.35
CA TYR A 352 -10.16 -0.86 -21.46
C TYR A 352 -10.08 -2.39 -21.59
N PRO A 353 -10.65 -2.98 -22.66
CA PRO A 353 -10.81 -4.43 -22.80
C PRO A 353 -9.49 -5.22 -22.89
N GLU A 354 -8.38 -4.54 -23.16
CA GLU A 354 -7.03 -5.12 -23.17
C GLU A 354 -6.46 -5.33 -21.76
N LYS A 355 -7.07 -4.74 -20.72
CA LYS A 355 -6.63 -4.84 -19.33
C LYS A 355 -7.24 -6.05 -18.64
N LYS A 356 -6.43 -6.78 -17.89
CA LYS A 356 -6.87 -7.81 -16.95
C LYS A 356 -6.96 -7.19 -15.57
N ILE A 357 -8.13 -7.24 -14.97
CA ILE A 357 -8.39 -6.58 -13.69
C ILE A 357 -8.71 -7.64 -12.63
N SER A 358 -7.97 -7.61 -11.53
CA SER A 358 -8.20 -8.49 -10.39
C SER A 358 -8.55 -7.68 -9.15
N ILE A 359 -9.74 -7.88 -8.61
CA ILE A 359 -10.13 -7.36 -7.31
C ILE A 359 -9.53 -8.28 -6.25
N LEU A 360 -8.58 -7.76 -5.47
CA LEU A 360 -7.89 -8.50 -4.43
C LEU A 360 -8.58 -8.28 -3.08
N ILE A 361 -9.13 -9.33 -2.49
CA ILE A 361 -9.85 -9.24 -1.21
C ILE A 361 -8.91 -9.63 -0.04
N PRO A 362 -8.69 -8.73 0.94
CA PRO A 362 -7.85 -8.98 2.12
C PRO A 362 -8.59 -9.75 3.23
N ASN A 363 -7.84 -10.23 4.21
CA ASN A 363 -8.29 -10.86 5.47
C ASN A 363 -9.21 -12.08 5.28
N LEU A 364 -9.09 -12.79 4.16
CA LEU A 364 -9.81 -14.03 3.95
C LEU A 364 -9.05 -15.16 4.66
N GLU A 365 -9.76 -16.02 5.39
CA GLU A 365 -9.14 -17.11 6.15
C GLU A 365 -9.50 -18.49 5.60
N PHE A 366 -10.70 -18.63 5.02
CA PHE A 366 -11.26 -19.90 4.57
C PHE A 366 -11.74 -19.86 3.11
N GLU A 367 -11.88 -21.04 2.50
CA GLU A 367 -12.44 -21.21 1.16
C GLU A 367 -13.85 -20.61 1.03
N PHE A 368 -14.69 -20.82 2.04
CA PHE A 368 -16.03 -20.26 2.09
C PHE A 368 -16.05 -18.72 2.02
N ASP A 369 -15.05 -18.06 2.61
CA ASP A 369 -14.96 -16.60 2.62
C ASP A 369 -14.75 -16.09 1.19
N TYR A 370 -13.85 -16.75 0.45
CA TYR A 370 -13.59 -16.44 -0.95
C TYR A 370 -14.83 -16.66 -1.83
N ASP A 371 -15.49 -17.82 -1.69
CA ASP A 371 -16.68 -18.15 -2.47
C ASP A 371 -17.80 -17.13 -2.26
N LEU A 372 -17.98 -16.68 -1.01
CA LEU A 372 -18.96 -15.66 -0.66
C LEU A 372 -18.64 -14.32 -1.33
N TRP A 373 -17.40 -13.84 -1.19
CA TRP A 373 -16.96 -12.59 -1.83
C TRP A 373 -17.08 -12.64 -3.35
N LYS A 374 -16.64 -13.75 -3.96
CA LYS A 374 -16.74 -13.98 -5.39
C LYS A 374 -18.19 -13.90 -5.85
N TYR A 375 -19.08 -14.64 -5.20
CA TYR A 375 -20.51 -14.64 -5.52
C TYR A 375 -21.11 -13.24 -5.46
N HIS A 376 -20.86 -12.49 -4.38
CA HIS A 376 -21.41 -11.14 -4.22
C HIS A 376 -20.88 -10.16 -5.26
N ILE A 377 -19.58 -10.17 -5.54
CA ILE A 377 -18.99 -9.32 -6.58
C ILE A 377 -19.55 -9.68 -7.95
N GLU A 378 -19.63 -10.97 -8.29
CA GLU A 378 -20.22 -11.44 -9.56
C GLU A 378 -21.67 -10.97 -9.72
N CYS A 379 -22.49 -11.06 -8.67
CA CYS A 379 -23.86 -10.53 -8.69
C CYS A 379 -23.91 -9.00 -8.84
N MET A 380 -22.99 -8.25 -8.20
CA MET A 380 -22.94 -6.79 -8.34
C MET A 380 -22.51 -6.36 -9.75
N VAL A 381 -21.69 -7.17 -10.43
CA VAL A 381 -21.22 -6.89 -11.79
C VAL A 381 -22.09 -7.52 -12.89
N GLU A 382 -23.10 -8.32 -12.51
CA GLU A 382 -23.98 -9.05 -13.42
C GLU A 382 -24.73 -8.11 -14.40
N GLY A 383 -24.91 -8.56 -15.65
CA GLY A 383 -25.59 -7.79 -16.69
C GLY A 383 -24.70 -6.86 -17.52
N ARG A 384 -23.40 -6.84 -17.25
CA ARG A 384 -22.37 -6.15 -18.05
C ARG A 384 -21.78 -7.06 -19.11
N ASP A 385 -21.61 -6.57 -20.34
CA ASP A 385 -21.24 -7.40 -21.51
C ASP A 385 -19.82 -8.02 -21.40
N GLN A 386 -18.98 -7.53 -20.48
CA GLN A 386 -17.56 -7.92 -20.34
C GLN A 386 -17.19 -8.49 -18.95
N THR A 387 -18.11 -9.16 -18.25
CA THR A 387 -17.88 -9.80 -16.94
C THR A 387 -16.66 -10.73 -16.84
N ASN A 388 -16.11 -11.20 -17.97
CA ASN A 388 -14.91 -12.06 -17.99
C ASN A 388 -13.58 -11.34 -17.68
N GLN A 389 -13.56 -10.00 -17.62
CA GLN A 389 -12.32 -9.22 -17.43
C GLN A 389 -12.01 -8.87 -15.97
N VAL A 390 -13.05 -8.76 -15.14
CA VAL A 390 -12.92 -8.48 -13.70
C VAL A 390 -12.96 -9.81 -12.96
N ARG A 391 -11.84 -10.17 -12.34
CA ARG A 391 -11.69 -11.40 -11.55
C ARG A 391 -11.61 -11.06 -10.08
N VAL A 392 -11.99 -12.00 -9.23
CA VAL A 392 -11.73 -11.92 -7.80
C VAL A 392 -10.50 -12.76 -7.49
N SER A 393 -9.50 -12.15 -6.88
CA SER A 393 -8.25 -12.79 -6.45
C SER A 393 -8.16 -12.77 -4.93
N TYR A 394 -7.39 -13.71 -4.39
CA TYR A 394 -7.25 -13.92 -2.95
C TYR A 394 -5.95 -13.32 -2.39
N GLU A 395 -6.02 -12.61 -1.27
CA GLU A 395 -4.85 -12.15 -0.51
C GLU A 395 -4.59 -13.09 0.68
N TYR A 396 -3.45 -13.77 0.68
CA TYR A 396 -2.94 -14.50 1.85
C TYR A 396 -2.22 -13.53 2.76
N ASP A 397 -2.90 -13.11 3.82
CA ASP A 397 -2.41 -12.09 4.74
C ASP A 397 -2.56 -12.46 6.21
N THR A 398 -3.10 -13.64 6.52
CA THR A 398 -3.19 -14.17 7.89
C THR A 398 -2.47 -15.51 8.01
N LYS A 399 -2.00 -15.81 9.24
CA LYS A 399 -1.48 -17.13 9.59
C LYS A 399 -2.49 -18.24 9.32
N GLN A 400 -3.78 -18.00 9.55
CA GLN A 400 -4.83 -18.99 9.31
C GLN A 400 -4.97 -19.32 7.82
N ALA A 401 -4.99 -18.31 6.95
CA ALA A 401 -5.06 -18.51 5.51
C ALA A 401 -3.91 -19.39 4.98
N MET A 402 -2.70 -19.23 5.53
CA MET A 402 -1.55 -20.06 5.16
C MET A 402 -1.74 -21.55 5.44
N TYR A 403 -2.48 -21.91 6.51
CA TYR A 403 -2.81 -23.31 6.81
C TYR A 403 -3.88 -23.87 5.87
N GLU A 404 -4.84 -23.06 5.46
CA GLU A 404 -5.96 -23.46 4.59
C GLU A 404 -5.63 -23.41 3.09
N MET A 405 -4.37 -23.11 2.74
CA MET A 405 -3.94 -22.93 1.35
C MET A 405 -4.29 -24.12 0.43
N GLU A 406 -4.27 -25.35 0.94
CA GLU A 406 -4.60 -26.53 0.13
C GLU A 406 -6.05 -26.56 -0.35
N ALA A 407 -6.99 -26.00 0.42
CA ALA A 407 -8.40 -25.90 0.05
C ALA A 407 -8.57 -25.00 -1.18
N LEU A 408 -7.76 -23.94 -1.26
CA LEU A 408 -7.78 -22.93 -2.30
C LEU A 408 -6.89 -23.25 -3.53
N LYS A 409 -6.51 -24.51 -3.72
CA LYS A 409 -5.61 -24.94 -4.82
C LYS A 409 -6.14 -24.71 -6.24
N TYR A 410 -7.44 -24.43 -6.38
CA TYR A 410 -8.10 -24.23 -7.68
C TYR A 410 -8.04 -22.79 -8.18
N LEU A 411 -7.57 -21.84 -7.35
CA LEU A 411 -7.39 -20.44 -7.76
C LEU A 411 -6.27 -20.30 -8.79
N ASP A 412 -6.44 -19.49 -9.83
CA ASP A 412 -5.41 -19.26 -10.87
C ASP A 412 -4.21 -18.47 -10.33
N ASP A 413 -4.48 -17.51 -9.45
CA ASP A 413 -3.47 -16.67 -8.80
C ASP A 413 -3.85 -16.32 -7.36
N PHE A 414 -2.82 -15.93 -6.59
CA PHE A 414 -2.99 -15.31 -5.28
C PHE A 414 -1.82 -14.40 -4.95
N VAL A 415 -2.07 -13.46 -4.05
CA VAL A 415 -1.08 -12.51 -3.55
C VAL A 415 -0.82 -12.80 -2.08
N ILE A 416 0.43 -13.00 -1.69
CA ILE A 416 0.81 -13.04 -0.27
C ILE A 416 1.19 -11.63 0.15
N ASN A 417 0.38 -10.98 0.98
CA ASN A 417 0.72 -9.67 1.54
C ASN A 417 1.60 -9.87 2.77
N LEU A 418 2.90 -9.71 2.55
CA LEU A 418 3.91 -10.02 3.56
C LEU A 418 3.83 -9.10 4.78
N ASN A 419 3.39 -7.84 4.60
CA ASN A 419 3.24 -6.91 5.72
C ASN A 419 2.19 -7.45 6.70
N SER A 420 0.95 -7.62 6.21
CA SER A 420 -0.16 -8.13 7.01
C SER A 420 0.13 -9.54 7.56
N LEU A 421 0.74 -10.41 6.74
CA LEU A 421 1.11 -11.75 7.19
C LEU A 421 2.08 -11.68 8.37
N MET A 422 3.11 -10.86 8.32
CA MET A 422 4.04 -10.67 9.44
C MET A 422 3.32 -10.15 10.70
N ALA A 423 2.37 -9.23 10.53
CA ALA A 423 1.57 -8.71 11.64
C ALA A 423 0.81 -9.83 12.36
N SER A 424 0.31 -10.81 11.61
CA SER A 424 -0.43 -11.95 12.17
C SER A 424 0.45 -12.96 12.92
N TYR A 425 1.78 -12.94 12.70
CA TYR A 425 2.73 -13.81 13.43
C TYR A 425 3.35 -13.14 14.64
N VAL A 426 3.39 -11.81 14.65
CA VAL A 426 4.08 -11.01 15.67
C VAL A 426 3.09 -9.98 16.20
N GLU A 427 2.42 -10.33 17.30
CA GLU A 427 1.53 -9.43 18.03
C GLU A 427 2.29 -8.12 18.32
N HIS A 428 1.67 -6.96 17.97
CA HIS A 428 2.21 -5.60 18.17
C HIS A 428 3.25 -5.04 17.17
N THR A 429 3.41 -5.62 15.98
CA THR A 429 4.32 -5.04 14.97
C THR A 429 3.75 -3.74 14.38
N VAL A 430 4.48 -2.63 14.51
CA VAL A 430 4.22 -1.38 13.78
C VAL A 430 5.01 -1.42 12.47
N PHE A 431 4.33 -1.32 11.33
CA PHE A 431 4.99 -1.28 10.02
C PHE A 431 5.41 0.15 9.70
N SER A 432 6.69 0.44 9.89
CA SER A 432 7.34 1.63 9.33
C SER A 432 8.53 1.22 8.45
N ARG A 433 9.08 2.18 7.69
CA ARG A 433 10.31 1.96 6.89
C ARG A 433 11.49 1.49 7.75
N ASP A 434 11.49 1.82 9.04
CA ASP A 434 12.65 1.64 9.92
C ASP A 434 12.45 0.55 10.99
N GLU A 435 11.22 0.04 11.18
CA GLU A 435 10.87 -0.85 12.31
C GLU A 435 10.57 -2.30 11.90
N VAL A 436 10.92 -2.71 10.67
CA VAL A 436 10.86 -4.13 10.32
C VAL A 436 11.95 -4.87 11.11
N GLU A 437 11.64 -5.32 12.32
CA GLU A 437 12.56 -6.09 13.15
C GLU A 437 12.81 -7.47 12.54
N ILE A 438 13.79 -7.55 11.64
CA ILE A 438 14.22 -8.77 10.95
C ILE A 438 14.48 -9.92 11.94
N ASN A 439 14.99 -9.60 13.14
CA ASN A 439 15.21 -10.60 14.19
C ASN A 439 13.90 -11.22 14.68
N THR A 440 12.88 -10.40 14.95
CA THR A 440 11.56 -10.83 15.39
C THR A 440 10.86 -11.68 14.31
N ILE A 441 11.06 -11.34 13.04
CA ILE A 441 10.56 -12.13 11.90
C ILE A 441 11.32 -13.45 11.78
N ASN A 442 12.64 -13.44 11.98
CA ASN A 442 13.48 -14.65 11.96
C ASN A 442 13.14 -15.63 13.08
N GLU A 443 12.73 -15.11 14.24
CA GLU A 443 12.27 -15.90 15.38
C GLU A 443 10.84 -16.43 15.17
N SER A 444 10.06 -15.79 14.30
CA SER A 444 8.74 -16.27 13.92
C SER A 444 8.78 -17.50 12.99
N ASN A 445 7.65 -18.22 12.89
CA ASN A 445 7.52 -19.35 11.97
C ASN A 445 7.20 -18.95 10.52
N ILE A 446 7.09 -17.65 10.20
CA ILE A 446 6.62 -17.20 8.88
C ILE A 446 7.44 -17.77 7.72
N TYR A 447 8.78 -17.80 7.83
CA TYR A 447 9.63 -18.32 6.76
C TYR A 447 9.45 -19.82 6.55
N ARG A 448 9.19 -20.58 7.63
CA ARG A 448 8.92 -22.02 7.53
C ARG A 448 7.61 -22.25 6.80
N ASP A 449 6.60 -21.45 7.11
CA ASP A 449 5.28 -21.57 6.50
C ASP A 449 5.30 -21.12 5.03
N LEU A 450 6.03 -20.04 4.69
CA LEU A 450 6.29 -19.64 3.29
C LEU A 450 7.04 -20.73 2.50
N GLN A 451 8.06 -21.35 3.09
CA GLN A 451 8.76 -22.48 2.46
C GLN A 451 7.82 -23.68 2.25
N TYR A 452 6.97 -23.97 3.24
CA TYR A 452 5.99 -25.04 3.17
C TYR A 452 4.94 -24.79 2.08
N THR A 453 4.41 -23.57 1.99
CA THR A 453 3.54 -23.10 0.90
C THR A 453 4.19 -23.37 -0.46
N ARG A 454 5.45 -22.97 -0.66
CA ARG A 454 6.16 -23.25 -1.93
C ARG A 454 6.39 -24.74 -2.18
N TYR A 455 6.65 -25.50 -1.13
CA TYR A 455 6.80 -26.95 -1.24
C TYR A 455 5.50 -27.61 -1.69
N ILE A 456 4.36 -27.27 -1.09
CA ILE A 456 3.03 -27.77 -1.49
C ILE A 456 2.76 -27.45 -2.97
N MET A 457 2.95 -26.19 -3.37
CA MET A 457 2.71 -25.77 -4.76
C MET A 457 3.52 -26.59 -5.76
N LYS A 458 4.79 -26.84 -5.45
CA LYS A 458 5.70 -27.65 -6.30
C LYS A 458 5.31 -29.12 -6.31
N LEU A 459 5.11 -29.74 -5.15
CA LEU A 459 4.78 -31.15 -5.04
C LEU A 459 3.50 -31.51 -5.80
N ARG A 460 2.47 -30.68 -5.65
CA ARG A 460 1.15 -30.97 -6.19
C ARG A 460 0.95 -30.40 -7.59
N SER A 461 2.02 -29.89 -8.21
CA SER A 461 2.00 -29.29 -9.56
C SER A 461 0.89 -28.24 -9.71
N PHE A 462 0.65 -27.48 -8.64
CA PHE A 462 -0.32 -26.40 -8.65
C PHE A 462 0.17 -25.33 -9.65
N LYS A 463 -0.66 -25.04 -10.64
CA LYS A 463 -0.37 -24.04 -11.67
C LYS A 463 -0.54 -22.59 -11.18
N GLN A 464 -0.80 -22.42 -9.89
CA GLN A 464 -1.14 -21.14 -9.29
C GLN A 464 0.04 -20.18 -9.39
N ARG A 465 -0.23 -18.99 -9.91
CA ARG A 465 0.71 -17.88 -9.85
C ARG A 465 0.69 -17.31 -8.43
N CYS A 466 1.85 -17.14 -7.82
CA CYS A 466 1.97 -16.60 -6.47
C CYS A 466 2.88 -15.38 -6.49
N ILE A 467 2.30 -14.26 -6.07
CA ILE A 467 2.92 -12.94 -6.05
C ILE A 467 3.16 -12.57 -4.59
N ILE A 468 4.37 -12.12 -4.22
CA ILE A 468 4.61 -11.54 -2.90
C ILE A 468 4.37 -10.03 -2.98
N SER A 469 3.48 -9.48 -2.17
CA SER A 469 3.30 -8.03 -2.04
C SER A 469 3.78 -7.53 -0.67
N GLY A 470 4.09 -6.24 -0.60
CA GLY A 470 4.38 -5.57 0.66
C GLY A 470 5.65 -4.72 0.64
N HIS A 471 5.76 -3.86 1.64
CA HIS A 471 6.90 -2.95 1.84
C HIS A 471 8.10 -3.76 2.33
N CYS A 472 7.89 -4.68 3.27
CA CYS A 472 8.92 -5.58 3.80
C CYS A 472 9.53 -6.48 2.72
N ALA A 473 8.84 -6.73 1.60
CA ALA A 473 9.36 -7.53 0.51
C ALA A 473 10.51 -6.84 -0.25
N GLN A 474 10.71 -5.54 -0.06
CA GLN A 474 11.87 -4.82 -0.58
C GLN A 474 13.11 -5.02 0.28
N GLU A 475 12.97 -5.31 1.58
CA GLU A 475 14.12 -5.41 2.47
C GLU A 475 15.15 -6.41 1.98
N ARG A 476 16.42 -5.98 1.86
CA ARG A 476 17.47 -6.74 1.17
C ARG A 476 17.57 -8.19 1.66
N SER A 477 17.54 -8.36 2.98
CA SER A 477 17.66 -9.66 3.62
C SER A 477 16.42 -10.55 3.41
N ILE A 478 15.23 -9.95 3.43
CA ILE A 478 13.94 -10.62 3.24
C ILE A 478 13.79 -11.04 1.78
N LEU A 479 14.00 -10.11 0.85
CA LEU A 479 13.96 -10.34 -0.59
C LEU A 479 14.89 -11.48 -0.99
N HIS A 480 16.16 -11.44 -0.57
CA HIS A 480 17.13 -12.48 -0.86
C HIS A 480 16.66 -13.87 -0.40
N ARG A 481 16.09 -13.97 0.82
CA ARG A 481 15.55 -15.23 1.35
C ARG A 481 14.35 -15.73 0.55
N LEU A 482 13.42 -14.86 0.18
CA LEU A 482 12.26 -15.21 -0.65
C LEU A 482 12.70 -15.71 -2.03
N ILE A 483 13.69 -15.06 -2.62
CA ILE A 483 14.27 -15.47 -3.89
C ILE A 483 14.92 -16.86 -3.78
N ILE A 484 15.70 -17.13 -2.73
CA ILE A 484 16.27 -18.46 -2.48
C ILE A 484 15.16 -19.51 -2.29
N ALA A 485 14.09 -19.18 -1.57
CA ALA A 485 12.95 -20.07 -1.36
C ALA A 485 12.17 -20.40 -2.65
N GLY A 486 12.37 -19.62 -3.71
CA GLY A 486 11.81 -19.89 -5.03
C GLY A 486 10.71 -18.93 -5.48
N TYR A 487 10.45 -17.85 -4.74
CA TYR A 487 9.54 -16.78 -5.17
C TYR A 487 10.18 -15.95 -6.28
N ARG A 488 9.42 -15.64 -7.33
CA ARG A 488 9.92 -14.97 -8.54
C ARG A 488 9.16 -13.72 -8.93
N GLU A 489 8.00 -13.49 -8.32
CA GLU A 489 7.14 -12.37 -8.64
C GLU A 489 6.80 -11.58 -7.39
N PHE A 490 7.04 -10.27 -7.46
CA PHE A 490 6.94 -9.36 -6.33
C PHE A 490 6.15 -8.10 -6.73
N MET A 491 5.37 -7.55 -5.81
CA MET A 491 4.69 -6.26 -5.92
C MET A 491 5.18 -5.37 -4.79
N VAL A 492 5.89 -4.31 -5.15
CA VAL A 492 6.61 -3.49 -4.18
C VAL A 492 6.47 -1.99 -4.49
N PRO A 493 6.67 -1.11 -3.50
CA PRO A 493 6.67 0.34 -3.71
C PRO A 493 7.66 0.79 -4.79
N ALA A 494 7.30 1.81 -5.56
CA ALA A 494 8.17 2.33 -6.62
C ALA A 494 9.44 3.08 -6.15
N SER A 495 9.48 3.53 -4.90
CA SER A 495 10.43 4.53 -4.39
C SER A 495 11.75 3.97 -3.85
N SER A 496 11.96 2.65 -3.91
CA SER A 496 13.18 2.01 -3.40
C SER A 496 13.52 0.73 -4.18
N THR A 497 14.07 0.91 -5.40
CA THR A 497 14.40 -0.19 -6.32
C THR A 497 15.90 -0.47 -6.44
N ASN A 498 16.76 0.44 -6.00
CA ASN A 498 18.22 0.35 -6.24
C ASN A 498 18.81 -0.98 -5.76
N HIS A 499 18.53 -1.37 -4.52
CA HIS A 499 19.07 -2.61 -3.94
C HIS A 499 18.36 -3.88 -4.45
N ILE A 500 17.20 -3.76 -5.12
CA ILE A 500 16.51 -4.92 -5.72
C ILE A 500 17.38 -5.49 -6.84
N TYR A 501 17.99 -4.64 -7.67
CA TYR A 501 18.94 -5.06 -8.70
C TYR A 501 20.11 -5.84 -8.08
N ASP A 502 20.76 -5.28 -7.07
CA ASP A 502 21.90 -5.91 -6.39
C ASP A 502 21.58 -7.31 -5.86
N VAL A 503 20.38 -7.50 -5.31
CA VAL A 503 19.94 -8.79 -4.76
C VAL A 503 19.69 -9.81 -5.88
N ILE A 504 19.06 -9.39 -6.97
CA ILE A 504 18.77 -10.27 -8.10
C ILE A 504 20.07 -10.66 -8.81
N ASP A 505 20.96 -9.71 -9.08
CA ASP A 505 22.28 -9.95 -9.68
C ASP A 505 23.12 -10.89 -8.81
N TYR A 506 23.15 -10.66 -7.49
CA TYR A 506 23.81 -11.55 -6.55
C TYR A 506 23.24 -12.97 -6.58
N TYR A 507 21.91 -13.11 -6.66
CA TYR A 507 21.27 -14.42 -6.79
C TYR A 507 21.71 -15.14 -8.07
N PHE A 508 21.69 -14.47 -9.22
CA PHE A 508 22.10 -15.05 -10.49
C PHE A 508 23.59 -15.40 -10.52
N SER A 509 24.46 -14.54 -9.97
CA SER A 509 25.89 -14.81 -9.91
C SER A 509 26.23 -16.02 -9.06
N ARG A 510 25.42 -16.34 -8.03
CA ARG A 510 25.61 -17.48 -7.13
C ARG A 510 24.84 -18.74 -7.54
N ARG A 511 23.87 -18.62 -8.44
CA ARG A 511 23.02 -19.75 -8.87
C ARG A 511 23.88 -20.84 -9.53
N GLY A 512 23.76 -22.07 -9.04
CA GLY A 512 24.53 -23.20 -9.57
C GLY A 512 25.94 -23.37 -8.99
N GLN A 513 26.55 -22.31 -8.42
CA GLN A 513 27.93 -22.36 -7.89
C GLN A 513 28.10 -23.37 -6.74
N TYR A 514 27.04 -23.62 -5.97
CA TYR A 514 27.06 -24.53 -4.81
C TYR A 514 26.35 -25.86 -5.05
N VAL A 515 25.84 -26.11 -6.27
CA VAL A 515 25.18 -27.38 -6.58
C VAL A 515 26.20 -28.52 -6.52
N GLY A 516 27.40 -28.31 -7.08
CA GLY A 516 28.53 -29.23 -6.94
C GLY A 516 28.92 -29.47 -5.48
N VAL A 517 29.08 -28.39 -4.70
CA VAL A 517 29.45 -28.45 -3.27
C VAL A 517 28.41 -29.22 -2.45
N TYR A 518 27.11 -29.03 -2.72
CA TYR A 518 26.03 -29.73 -2.02
C TYR A 518 26.01 -31.24 -2.36
N TYR A 519 26.13 -31.61 -3.63
CA TYR A 519 26.22 -33.02 -4.02
C TYR A 519 27.51 -33.67 -3.50
N GLU A 520 28.61 -32.93 -3.47
CA GLU A 520 29.88 -33.38 -2.90
C GLU A 520 29.76 -33.60 -1.39
N ASP A 521 29.11 -32.70 -0.64
CA ASP A 521 28.88 -32.86 0.79
C ASP A 521 27.86 -33.97 1.14
N ILE A 522 26.82 -34.17 0.31
CA ILE A 522 25.92 -35.34 0.44
C ILE A 522 26.69 -36.63 0.19
N ALA A 523 27.44 -36.71 -0.91
CA ALA A 523 28.25 -37.87 -1.24
C ALA A 523 29.29 -38.15 -0.13
N ARG A 524 29.91 -37.10 0.41
CA ARG A 524 30.83 -37.18 1.54
C ARG A 524 30.13 -37.72 2.80
N THR A 525 28.93 -37.23 3.09
CA THR A 525 28.14 -37.64 4.25
C THR A 525 27.65 -39.09 4.14
N GLU A 526 27.15 -39.51 2.98
CA GLU A 526 26.79 -40.91 2.71
C GLU A 526 28.00 -41.82 2.75
N PHE A 527 29.12 -41.39 2.18
CA PHE A 527 30.39 -42.10 2.26
C PHE A 527 30.82 -42.31 3.71
N TYR A 528 30.80 -41.26 4.55
CA TYR A 528 31.12 -41.37 5.98
C TYR A 528 30.17 -42.33 6.71
N ARG A 529 28.86 -42.27 6.43
CA ARG A 529 27.87 -43.19 7.02
C ARG A 529 28.14 -44.64 6.60
N ASN A 530 28.47 -44.88 5.34
CA ASN A 530 28.80 -46.21 4.81
C ASN A 530 30.12 -46.74 5.34
N LEU A 531 31.13 -45.88 5.52
CA LEU A 531 32.40 -46.23 6.15
C LEU A 531 32.25 -46.58 7.62
N LYS A 532 31.45 -45.80 8.36
CA LYS A 532 31.17 -46.04 9.77
C LYS A 532 30.39 -47.34 9.98
N LYS A 533 29.45 -47.67 9.07
CA LYS A 533 28.73 -48.95 9.08
C LYS A 533 29.62 -50.16 8.73
N LYS A 534 30.62 -50.00 7.87
CA LYS A 534 31.54 -51.07 7.44
C LYS A 534 32.80 -51.22 8.29
N ALA A 535 33.01 -50.34 9.28
CA ALA A 535 34.18 -50.36 10.14
C ALA A 535 33.79 -50.87 11.53
N GLU A 536 34.03 -52.17 11.77
CA GLU A 536 33.88 -52.80 13.09
C GLU A 536 34.98 -52.37 14.09
N ASP A 537 36.04 -51.73 13.61
CA ASP A 537 37.22 -51.35 14.41
C ASP A 537 37.69 -49.91 14.07
N PRO A 538 37.83 -49.01 15.07
CA PRO A 538 38.31 -47.63 14.92
C PRO A 538 39.65 -47.49 14.18
N ALA A 539 40.54 -48.49 14.28
CA ALA A 539 41.84 -48.46 13.59
C ALA A 539 41.70 -48.62 12.06
N LYS A 540 40.77 -49.48 11.60
CA LYS A 540 40.45 -49.67 10.18
C LYS A 540 39.76 -48.44 9.58
N PHE A 541 38.95 -47.74 10.36
CA PHE A 541 38.34 -46.45 9.97
C PHE A 541 39.41 -45.40 9.66
N LYS A 542 40.40 -45.22 10.56
CA LYS A 542 41.48 -44.23 10.41
C LYS A 542 42.36 -44.50 9.17
N LYS A 543 42.61 -45.77 8.85
CA LYS A 543 43.38 -46.17 7.66
C LYS A 543 42.62 -45.91 6.35
N ARG A 544 41.32 -46.27 6.28
CA ARG A 544 40.49 -46.01 5.09
C ARG A 544 40.21 -44.52 4.88
N TYR A 545 40.07 -43.75 5.96
CA TYR A 545 39.94 -42.30 5.90
C TYR A 545 41.17 -41.63 5.27
N ARG A 546 42.39 -42.05 5.65
CA ARG A 546 43.64 -41.55 5.05
C ARG A 546 43.73 -41.86 3.55
N LEU A 547 43.33 -43.07 3.14
CA LEU A 547 43.30 -43.48 1.73
C LEU A 547 42.33 -42.61 0.90
N TYR A 548 41.15 -42.33 1.42
CA TYR A 548 40.18 -41.46 0.75
C TYR A 548 40.65 -40.01 0.65
N LYS A 549 41.24 -39.46 1.73
CA LYS A 549 41.79 -38.10 1.71
C LYS A 549 42.90 -37.95 0.67
N LYS A 550 43.75 -38.99 0.54
CA LYS A 550 44.79 -39.05 -0.48
C LYS A 550 44.20 -39.11 -1.90
N HIS A 551 43.16 -39.92 -2.11
CA HIS A 551 42.48 -40.02 -3.40
C HIS A 551 41.77 -38.71 -3.81
N LEU A 552 41.21 -37.96 -2.85
CA LEU A 552 40.63 -36.63 -3.09
C LEU A 552 41.69 -35.59 -3.45
N GLU A 553 42.84 -35.62 -2.79
CA GLU A 553 43.98 -34.75 -3.11
C GLU A 553 44.57 -35.08 -4.49
N GLU A 554 44.59 -36.36 -4.89
CA GLU A 554 44.99 -36.80 -6.22
C GLU A 554 43.99 -36.37 -7.31
N GLN A 555 42.67 -36.46 -7.05
CA GLN A 555 41.65 -35.97 -7.99
C GLN A 555 41.69 -34.44 -8.17
N LYS A 556 41.88 -33.67 -7.10
CA LYS A 556 42.01 -32.21 -7.20
C LYS A 556 43.22 -31.79 -8.02
N LYS A 557 44.34 -32.51 -7.89
CA LYS A 557 45.53 -32.27 -8.71
C LYS A 557 45.28 -32.55 -10.19
N LEU A 558 44.59 -33.65 -10.51
CA LEU A 558 44.19 -33.99 -11.88
C LEU A 558 43.24 -32.96 -12.49
N GLU A 559 42.30 -32.41 -11.71
CA GLU A 559 41.40 -31.34 -12.17
C GLU A 559 42.13 -29.99 -12.36
N GLU A 560 43.14 -29.69 -11.53
CA GLU A 560 43.99 -28.51 -11.69
C GLU A 560 44.94 -28.63 -12.89
N GLU A 561 45.43 -29.84 -13.20
CA GLU A 561 46.23 -30.13 -14.39
C GLU A 561 45.38 -30.01 -15.67
N ASN A 562 44.19 -30.61 -15.71
CA ASN A 562 43.27 -30.49 -16.85
C ASN A 562 42.83 -29.03 -17.12
N LYS A 563 42.65 -28.20 -16.07
CA LYS A 563 42.33 -26.78 -16.21
C LYS A 563 43.50 -25.93 -16.74
N LYS A 564 44.74 -26.40 -16.58
CA LYS A 564 45.92 -25.75 -17.18
C LYS A 564 46.05 -26.13 -18.65
N ASP A 565 45.84 -27.40 -18.99
CA ASP A 565 45.85 -27.87 -20.37
C ASP A 565 44.75 -27.22 -21.24
N ASP A 566 43.57 -26.95 -20.68
CA ASP A 566 42.50 -26.24 -21.37
C ASP A 566 42.74 -24.73 -21.51
N LYS A 567 43.62 -24.14 -20.70
CA LYS A 567 44.08 -22.75 -20.86
C LYS A 567 45.18 -22.63 -21.90
N GLU A 568 46.13 -23.56 -21.91
CA GLU A 568 47.21 -23.59 -22.91
C GLU A 568 46.68 -23.87 -24.33
N LYS A 569 45.60 -24.64 -24.49
CA LYS A 569 44.94 -24.85 -25.80
C LYS A 569 44.15 -23.64 -26.32
N ASN A 570 43.85 -22.65 -25.48
CA ASN A 570 43.14 -21.43 -25.88
C ASN A 570 44.06 -20.22 -26.05
N GLU A 571 45.38 -20.38 -25.86
CA GLU A 571 46.40 -19.34 -26.01
C GLU A 571 47.40 -19.61 -27.16
N ASP A 572 47.02 -20.37 -28.18
CA ASP A 572 47.72 -20.39 -29.49
C ASP A 572 46.97 -19.52 -30.54
N PRO A 573 47.39 -18.26 -30.75
CA PRO A 573 47.08 -17.49 -31.94
C PRO A 573 48.29 -17.50 -32.90
N GLU A 574 48.12 -18.07 -34.10
CA GLU A 574 48.84 -17.80 -35.37
C GLU A 574 48.49 -18.98 -36.32
N ASP A 575 48.13 -18.83 -37.59
CA ASP A 575 48.63 -17.89 -38.57
C ASP A 575 47.69 -17.70 -39.78
N SER A 576 47.92 -16.55 -40.41
CA SER A 576 47.55 -16.10 -41.75
C SER A 576 47.64 -17.13 -42.89
N GLU A 577 46.68 -17.06 -43.82
CA GLU A 577 46.72 -17.32 -45.28
C GLU A 577 45.27 -17.70 -45.70
N ASN A 578 44.50 -16.98 -46.51
CA ASN A 578 44.77 -16.46 -47.85
C ASN A 578 43.69 -15.41 -48.21
N ASN A 579 44.13 -14.23 -48.66
CA ASN A 579 43.36 -13.39 -49.58
C ASN A 579 44.03 -13.52 -50.96
N ASN A 580 43.37 -14.24 -51.86
CA ASN A 580 43.52 -14.15 -53.32
C ASN A 580 42.34 -14.89 -53.96
N GLU A 581 41.22 -14.19 -54.12
CA GLU A 581 40.43 -14.01 -55.36
C GLU A 581 39.08 -13.34 -55.05
#